data_AF-A0A2G5PQD0-F1
#
_entry.id   AF-A0A2G5PQD0-F1
#
_cell.length_a   1.000
_cell.length_b   1.000
_cell.length_c   1.000
_cell.angle_alpha   90.00
_cell.angle_beta   90.00
_cell.angle_gamma   90.00
#
_symmetry.space_group_name_H-M   'P 1'
#
loop_
_entity.id
_entity.type
_entity.pdbx_description
1 polymer ?
#
loop_
_entity_poly.entity_id
_entity_poly.type
_entity_poly.pdbx_seq_one_letter_code
_entity_poly.pdbx_strand_id
1 'polypeptide(L)'
;MKTYSLAEVAEAHLPPEWTDSVRWLARRLNRGELRGVRFGRTWRMRDSDIEYMLSRYSNDGQSTVDHRLPVVAEATCVVDGLSPRSRRRLRSAS
;
A
#
# COMPACT_ATOMS: atom_id res chain seq x y z
N MET A 1 -1.70 -20.84 11.97
CA MET A 1 -1.55 -19.39 11.71
C MET A 1 -2.93 -18.74 11.85
N LYS A 2 -3.10 -17.79 12.77
CA LYS A 2 -4.39 -17.12 12.97
C LYS A 2 -4.53 -15.97 11.97
N THR A 3 -5.77 -15.65 11.62
CA THR A 3 -6.06 -14.48 10.81
C THR A 3 -7.23 -13.74 11.42
N TYR A 4 -7.17 -12.42 11.37
CA TYR A 4 -8.11 -11.53 12.00
C TYR A 4 -8.84 -10.72 10.93
N SER A 5 -10.12 -10.50 11.13
CA SER A 5 -10.91 -9.55 10.36
C SER A 5 -10.47 -8.12 10.69
N LEU A 6 -10.77 -7.18 9.80
CA LEU A 6 -10.45 -5.77 10.04
C LEU A 6 -11.17 -5.18 11.27
N ALA A 7 -12.35 -5.70 11.61
CA ALA A 7 -13.10 -5.28 12.80
C ALA A 7 -12.37 -5.69 14.09
N GLU A 8 -11.95 -6.95 14.17
CA GLU A 8 -11.17 -7.46 15.32
C GLU A 8 -9.86 -6.69 15.50
N VAL A 9 -9.15 -6.40 14.40
CA VAL A 9 -7.90 -5.62 14.44
C VAL A 9 -8.17 -4.18 14.88
N ALA A 10 -9.25 -3.57 14.38
CA ALA A 10 -9.60 -2.20 14.72
C ALA A 10 -9.96 -2.06 16.22
N GLU A 11 -10.75 -2.99 16.75
CA GLU A 11 -11.12 -3.00 18.17
C GLU A 11 -9.90 -3.24 19.08
N ALA A 12 -8.99 -4.12 18.68
CA ALA A 12 -7.84 -4.50 19.50
C ALA A 12 -6.69 -3.48 19.50
N HIS A 13 -6.47 -2.76 18.39
CA HIS A 13 -5.24 -1.99 18.19
C HIS A 13 -5.46 -0.52 17.84
N LEU A 14 -6.66 -0.12 17.43
CA LEU A 14 -6.93 1.27 17.06
C LEU A 14 -7.70 1.98 18.18
N PRO A 15 -7.57 3.32 18.29
CA PRO A 15 -8.30 4.08 19.30
C PRO A 15 -9.82 3.91 19.13
N PRO A 16 -10.58 3.66 20.22
CA PRO A 16 -12.02 3.42 20.15
C PRO A 16 -12.81 4.65 19.69
N GLU A 17 -12.26 5.86 19.82
CA GLU A 17 -12.88 7.10 19.34
C GLU A 17 -12.90 7.24 17.82
N TRP A 18 -12.18 6.38 17.08
CA TRP A 18 -12.16 6.43 15.62
C TRP A 18 -13.44 5.84 15.01
N THR A 19 -14.29 6.70 14.47
CA THR A 19 -15.56 6.33 13.83
C THR A 19 -15.41 5.42 12.61
N ASP A 20 -14.27 5.48 11.92
CA ASP A 20 -14.08 4.88 10.58
C ASP A 20 -12.83 3.96 10.50
N SER A 21 -12.42 3.38 11.62
CA SER A 21 -11.20 2.56 11.75
C SER A 21 -11.12 1.41 10.75
N VAL A 22 -12.20 0.64 10.55
CA VAL A 22 -12.26 -0.46 9.57
C VAL A 22 -12.12 0.06 8.13
N ARG A 23 -12.80 1.17 7.81
CA ARG A 23 -12.74 1.79 6.47
C ARG A 23 -11.35 2.34 6.18
N TRP A 24 -10.70 2.90 7.19
CA TRP A 24 -9.32 3.38 7.12
C TRP A 24 -8.36 2.22 6.84
N LEU A 25 -8.47 1.09 7.54
CA LEU A 25 -7.67 -0.12 7.30
C LEU A 25 -7.84 -0.64 5.88
N ALA A 26 -9.09 -0.81 5.44
CA ALA A 26 -9.40 -1.30 4.10
C ALA A 26 -8.80 -0.40 3.01
N ARG A 27 -8.83 0.93 3.21
CA ARG A 27 -8.25 1.90 2.25
C ARG A 27 -6.73 1.76 2.15
N ARG A 28 -6.02 1.64 3.29
CA ARG A 28 -4.57 1.45 3.31
C ARG A 28 -4.16 0.12 2.66
N LEU A 29 -4.91 -0.96 2.92
CA LEU A 29 -4.69 -2.26 2.29
C LEU A 29 -4.92 -2.23 0.78
N ASN A 30 -5.99 -1.57 0.32
CA ASN A 30 -6.24 -1.41 -1.12
C ASN A 30 -5.16 -0.56 -1.82
N ARG A 31 -4.47 0.33 -1.09
CA ARG A 31 -3.33 1.12 -1.60
C ARG A 31 -1.99 0.38 -1.53
N GLY A 32 -1.95 -0.81 -0.92
CA GLY A 32 -0.70 -1.56 -0.71
C GLY A 32 0.22 -0.94 0.34
N GLU A 33 -0.29 -0.04 1.18
CA GLU A 33 0.51 0.63 2.23
C GLU A 33 0.61 -0.21 3.51
N LEU A 34 -0.33 -1.15 3.69
CA LEU A 34 -0.32 -2.16 4.75
C LEU A 34 -0.29 -3.56 4.14
N ARG A 35 0.18 -4.52 4.92
CA ARG A 35 0.19 -5.94 4.56
C ARG A 35 -1.10 -6.60 5.01
N GLY A 36 -1.56 -7.58 4.25
CA GLY A 36 -2.74 -8.36 4.59
C GLY A 36 -3.02 -9.44 3.54
N VAL A 37 -3.92 -10.36 3.89
CA VAL A 37 -4.35 -11.46 3.03
C VAL A 37 -5.75 -11.14 2.51
N ARG A 38 -5.91 -11.13 1.18
CA ARG A 38 -7.21 -10.90 0.55
C ARG A 38 -7.95 -12.24 0.39
N PHE A 39 -9.12 -12.35 1.04
CA PHE A 39 -10.03 -13.49 0.89
C PHE A 39 -11.30 -13.02 0.15
N GLY A 40 -11.32 -13.21 -1.17
CA GLY A 40 -12.40 -12.74 -2.02
C GLY A 40 -12.56 -11.21 -1.96
N ARG A 41 -13.66 -10.75 -1.35
CA ARG A 41 -14.00 -9.33 -1.19
C ARG A 41 -13.57 -8.75 0.16
N THR A 42 -13.03 -9.56 1.06
CA THR A 42 -12.65 -9.14 2.41
C THR A 42 -11.14 -9.20 2.59
N TRP A 43 -10.64 -8.34 3.48
CA TRP A 43 -9.26 -8.36 3.93
C TRP A 43 -9.18 -9.03 5.30
N ARG A 44 -8.10 -9.79 5.50
CA ARG A 44 -7.70 -10.34 6.80
C ARG A 44 -6.25 -9.98 7.07
N MET A 45 -5.88 -9.87 8.35
CA MET A 45 -4.50 -9.63 8.77
C MET A 45 -4.00 -10.80 9.59
N ARG A 46 -2.75 -11.19 9.38
CA ARG A 46 -2.00 -12.12 10.25
C ARG A 46 -1.32 -11.33 11.36
N ASP A 47 -0.82 -12.02 12.37
CA ASP A 47 -0.04 -11.41 13.45
C ASP A 47 1.11 -10.54 12.92
N SER A 48 1.87 -11.04 11.93
CA SER A 48 2.99 -10.30 11.31
C SER A 48 2.56 -9.10 10.48
N ASP A 49 1.33 -9.12 9.95
CA ASP A 49 0.79 -7.97 9.22
C ASP A 49 0.38 -6.85 10.20
N ILE A 50 -0.14 -7.24 11.38
CA ILE A 50 -0.50 -6.33 12.47
C ILE A 50 0.76 -5.72 13.08
N GLU A 51 1.78 -6.53 13.36
CA GLU A 51 3.08 -6.05 13.85
C GLU A 51 3.71 -5.04 12.89
N TYR A 52 3.68 -5.32 11.58
CA TYR A 52 4.12 -4.37 10.56
C TYR A 52 3.33 -3.05 10.61
N MET A 53 2.01 -3.13 10.76
CA MET A 53 1.16 -1.93 10.90
C MET A 53 1.56 -1.11 12.12
N LEU A 54 1.71 -1.73 13.30
CA LEU A 54 2.08 -1.03 14.54
C LEU A 54 3.48 -0.42 14.43
N SER A 55 4.44 -1.17 13.90
CA SER A 55 5.80 -0.69 13.66
C SER A 55 5.82 0.52 12.72
N ARG A 56 5.03 0.50 11.64
CA ARG A 56 4.96 1.59 10.65
C ARG A 56 4.51 2.93 11.26
N TYR A 57 3.65 2.90 12.27
CA TYR A 57 3.11 4.09 12.94
C TYR A 57 3.72 4.34 14.32
N SER A 58 4.65 3.51 14.77
CA SER A 58 5.39 3.76 16.01
C SER A 58 6.38 4.91 15.82
N ASN A 59 6.54 5.72 16.87
CA ASN A 59 7.51 6.80 16.94
C ASN A 59 8.79 6.41 17.68
N ASP A 60 8.93 5.14 18.13
CA ASP A 60 10.03 4.66 19.00
C ASP A 60 11.40 4.58 18.31
N GLY A 61 11.56 5.27 17.17
CA GLY A 61 12.75 5.29 16.34
C GLY A 61 12.49 4.57 15.04
N GLN A 62 12.38 5.33 13.94
CA GLN A 62 12.30 4.82 12.57
C GLN A 62 13.55 3.98 12.24
N SER A 63 13.57 2.73 12.69
CA SER A 63 14.42 1.69 12.12
C SER A 63 13.73 1.27 10.84
N THR A 64 14.26 1.78 9.75
CA THR A 64 13.87 1.51 8.36
C THR A 64 13.75 0.02 8.11
N VAL A 65 12.57 -0.56 8.30
CA VAL A 65 12.25 -1.86 7.69
C VAL A 65 11.79 -1.56 6.26
N ASP A 66 12.76 -1.17 5.43
CA ASP A 66 12.58 -1.05 3.98
C ASP A 66 12.49 -2.45 3.38
N HIS A 67 11.29 -3.03 3.47
CA HIS A 67 10.92 -4.14 2.61
C HIS A 67 10.35 -3.58 1.31
N ARG A 68 11.24 -3.02 0.49
CA ARG A 68 11.00 -2.76 -0.92
C ARG A 68 10.54 -4.08 -1.56
N LEU A 69 9.24 -4.22 -1.79
CA LEU A 69 8.74 -5.15 -2.81
C LEU A 69 9.46 -4.78 -4.12
N PRO A 70 9.86 -5.75 -4.97
CA PRO A 70 10.44 -5.40 -6.26
C PRO A 70 9.35 -4.73 -7.10
N VAL A 71 9.35 -3.40 -7.09
CA VAL A 71 8.67 -2.61 -8.12
C VAL A 71 9.48 -2.85 -9.38
N VAL A 72 9.05 -3.80 -10.19
CA VAL A 72 9.41 -3.84 -11.60
C VAL A 72 8.73 -2.64 -12.26
N ALA A 73 9.33 -1.46 -12.09
CA ALA A 73 9.05 -0.33 -12.94
C ALA A 73 9.95 -0.50 -14.15
N GLU A 74 9.46 -1.21 -15.17
CA GLU A 74 9.97 -0.98 -16.52
C GLU A 74 9.71 0.49 -16.83
N ALA A 75 10.79 1.28 -16.89
CA ALA A 75 10.74 2.67 -17.26
C ALA A 75 10.20 2.77 -18.70
N THR A 76 8.89 2.93 -18.84
CA THR A 76 8.27 3.19 -20.12
C THR A 76 8.67 4.61 -20.52
N CYS A 77 9.48 4.71 -21.56
CA CYS A 77 9.94 5.99 -22.07
C CYS A 77 8.72 6.78 -22.57
N VAL A 78 8.53 8.01 -22.09
CA VAL A 78 7.34 8.85 -22.36
C VAL A 78 7.09 9.03 -23.87
N VAL A 79 8.13 8.89 -24.70
CA VAL A 79 8.04 8.93 -26.16
C VAL A 79 7.26 7.78 -26.80
N ASP A 80 7.08 6.65 -26.12
CA ASP A 80 6.35 5.49 -26.66
C ASP A 80 4.84 5.67 -26.60
N GLY A 81 4.33 6.49 -25.67
CA GLY A 81 2.92 6.87 -25.58
C GLY A 81 2.49 8.00 -26.52
N LEU A 82 3.42 8.60 -27.27
CA LEU A 82 3.13 9.72 -28.16
C LEU A 82 2.64 9.27 -29.54
N SER A 83 1.66 9.99 -30.09
CA SER A 83 1.22 9.80 -31.47
C SER A 83 2.37 10.09 -32.46
N PRO A 84 2.36 9.48 -33.66
CA PRO A 84 3.43 9.66 -34.66
C PRO A 84 3.75 11.13 -34.99
N ARG A 85 2.74 12.01 -34.96
CA ARG A 85 2.91 13.45 -35.23
C ARG A 85 3.67 14.18 -34.11
N SER A 86 3.38 13.85 -32.84
CA SER A 86 4.03 14.46 -31.69
C SER A 86 5.51 14.08 -31.59
N ARG A 87 5.83 12.81 -31.93
CA ARG A 87 7.21 12.32 -31.97
C ARG A 87 8.07 13.04 -33.01
N ARG A 88 7.48 13.44 -34.14
CA ARG A 88 8.20 14.16 -35.22
C ARG A 88 8.60 15.58 -34.82
N ARG A 89 7.77 16.32 -34.07
CA ARG A 89 8.06 17.71 -33.64
C ARG A 89 9.26 17.81 -32.70
N LEU A 90 9.44 16.83 -31.81
CA LEU A 90 10.58 16.83 -30.88
C LEU A 90 11.92 16.62 -31.59
N ARG A 91 11.94 15.89 -32.71
CA ARG A 91 13.16 15.65 -33.51
C ARG A 91 13.56 16.83 -34.39
N SER A 92 12.64 17.75 -34.69
CA SER A 92 12.90 18.91 -35.56
C SER A 92 13.19 20.20 -34.80
N ALA A 93 13.29 20.15 -33.47
CA ALA A 93 13.54 21.29 -32.59
C ALA A 93 14.98 21.31 -32.02
N SER A 94 15.91 20.62 -32.67
CA SER A 94 17.36 20.65 -32.40
C SER A 94 18.10 21.27 -33.57
#